data_AF-A0A603XKY7-F1
#
_entry.id   AF-A0A603XKY7-F1
#
_cell.length_a   1.000
_cell.length_b   1.000
_cell.length_c   1.000
_cell.angle_alpha   90.00
_cell.angle_beta   90.00
_cell.angle_gamma   90.00
#
_symmetry.space_group_name_H-M   'P 1'
#
loop_
_entity.id
_entity.type
_entity.pdbx_description
1 polymer ?
#
loop_
_entity_poly.entity_id
_entity_poly.type
_entity_poly.pdbx_seq_one_letter_code
_entity_poly.pdbx_strand_id
1 'polypeptide(L)'
;MTGAWEIDKDMKICELHEDVAEAFTEATKSFVGAKYLPVLYVGKQIVSGCNYMFVCEQVLSTVHKDTHVVKMVVYKPVAGKAEILSVEQLL
;
A
#
# COMPACT_ATOMS: atom_id res chain seq x y z
N MET A 1 4.94 -27.93 -12.53
CA MET A 1 5.59 -26.61 -12.47
C MET A 1 4.61 -25.60 -13.02
N THR A 2 4.02 -24.76 -12.17
CA THR A 2 3.28 -23.58 -12.62
C THR A 2 4.30 -22.54 -13.04
N GLY A 3 4.24 -22.05 -14.29
CA GLY A 3 5.06 -20.93 -14.77
C GLY A 3 4.57 -19.59 -14.23
N ALA A 4 4.09 -19.57 -12.99
CA ALA A 4 3.58 -18.39 -12.32
C ALA A 4 4.75 -17.58 -11.73
N TRP A 5 4.52 -16.29 -11.55
CA TRP A 5 5.44 -15.42 -10.83
C TRP A 5 5.48 -15.79 -9.34
N GLU A 6 6.67 -15.72 -8.73
CA GLU A 6 6.87 -15.91 -7.30
C GLU A 6 7.23 -14.57 -6.65
N ILE A 7 6.65 -14.30 -5.47
CA ILE A 7 6.97 -13.10 -4.69
C ILE A 7 8.34 -13.28 -4.04
N ASP A 8 9.20 -12.27 -4.18
CA ASP A 8 10.49 -12.23 -3.50
C ASP A 8 10.28 -12.12 -1.98
N LYS A 9 10.85 -13.07 -1.22
CA LYS A 9 10.73 -13.14 0.24
C LYS A 9 11.58 -12.11 0.95
N ASP A 10 12.58 -11.54 0.27
CA ASP A 10 13.50 -10.54 0.83
C ASP A 10 13.09 -9.11 0.46
N MET A 11 11.84 -8.91 0.04
CA MET A 11 11.29 -7.61 -0.34
C MET A 11 11.41 -6.60 0.82
N LYS A 12 11.88 -5.40 0.52
CA LYS A 12 12.19 -4.38 1.54
C LYS A 12 11.20 -3.22 1.47
N ILE A 13 10.88 -2.70 2.64
CA ILE A 13 10.13 -1.45 2.79
C ILE A 13 10.98 -0.31 2.20
N CYS A 14 10.35 0.55 1.41
CA CYS A 14 10.99 1.74 0.86
C CYS A 14 11.04 2.88 1.87
N GLU A 15 11.99 3.79 1.69
CA GLU A 15 12.04 5.05 2.42
C GLU A 15 10.99 6.02 1.86
N LEU A 16 10.22 6.65 2.76
CA LEU A 16 9.16 7.59 2.42
C LEU A 16 9.47 8.96 2.99
N HIS A 17 9.09 10.02 2.27
CA HIS A 17 9.00 11.35 2.83
C HIS A 17 7.95 11.38 3.96
N GLU A 18 8.13 12.27 4.93
CA GLU A 18 7.33 12.32 6.17
C GLU A 18 5.82 12.47 5.89
N ASP A 19 5.45 13.36 4.96
CA ASP A 19 4.06 13.60 4.55
C ASP A 19 3.41 12.37 3.90
N VAL A 20 4.17 11.65 3.07
CA VAL A 20 3.73 10.42 2.41
C VAL A 20 3.59 9.28 3.42
N ALA A 21 4.54 9.16 4.35
CA ALA A 21 4.54 8.15 5.41
C ALA A 21 3.36 8.34 6.38
N GLU A 22 3.06 9.59 6.74
CA GLU A 22 1.91 9.94 7.57
C GLU A 22 0.60 9.55 6.88
N ALA A 23 0.41 9.95 5.61
CA ALA A 23 -0.79 9.61 4.85
C ALA A 23 -0.97 8.10 4.70
N PHE A 24 0.11 7.37 4.40
CA PHE A 24 0.08 5.91 4.30
C PHE A 24 -0.29 5.26 5.63
N THR A 25 0.34 5.67 6.72
CA THR A 25 0.10 5.12 8.06
C THR A 25 -1.32 5.41 8.51
N GLU A 26 -1.82 6.63 8.30
CA GLU A 26 -3.18 7.01 8.67
C GLU A 26 -4.22 6.19 7.91
N ALA A 27 -4.04 5.99 6.60
CA ALA A 27 -4.96 5.24 5.75
C ALA A 27 -4.98 3.73 6.06
N THR A 28 -3.82 3.16 6.41
CA THR A 28 -3.69 1.71 6.65
C THR A 28 -3.96 1.30 8.09
N LYS A 29 -3.79 2.20 9.07
CA LYS A 29 -4.00 1.92 10.50
C LYS A 29 -5.44 1.49 10.83
N SER A 30 -6.42 2.00 10.11
CA SER A 30 -7.84 1.67 10.28
C SER A 30 -8.27 0.43 9.49
N PHE A 31 -7.42 -0.10 8.60
CA PHE A 31 -7.78 -1.20 7.73
C PHE A 31 -7.60 -2.55 8.44
N VAL A 32 -8.71 -3.17 8.82
CA VAL A 32 -8.72 -4.49 9.46
C VAL A 32 -8.75 -5.58 8.39
N GLY A 33 -7.95 -6.63 8.58
CA GLY A 33 -7.96 -7.82 7.73
C GLY A 33 -6.75 -7.99 6.80
N ALA A 34 -5.92 -6.94 6.66
CA ALA A 34 -4.65 -7.03 5.96
C ALA A 34 -3.63 -6.04 6.53
N LYS A 35 -2.35 -6.42 6.50
CA LYS A 35 -1.22 -5.52 6.73
C LYS A 35 -0.61 -5.14 5.39
N TYR A 36 -0.23 -3.87 5.24
CA TYR A 36 0.45 -3.38 4.05
C TYR A 36 1.83 -2.83 4.41
N LEU A 37 2.83 -3.19 3.62
CA LEU A 37 4.20 -2.69 3.72
C LEU A 37 4.55 -2.01 2.39
N PRO A 38 4.84 -0.70 2.37
CA PRO A 38 5.13 0.02 1.13
C PRO A 38 6.54 -0.33 0.65
N VAL A 39 6.65 -1.00 -0.49
CA VAL A 39 7.94 -1.45 -1.07
C VAL A 39 8.43 -0.52 -2.19
N LEU A 40 7.53 0.30 -2.73
CA LEU A 40 7.85 1.38 -3.66
C LEU A 40 6.83 2.50 -3.53
N TYR A 41 7.30 3.74 -3.40
CA TYR A 41 6.51 4.93 -3.67
C TYR A 41 6.60 5.29 -5.15
N VAL A 42 5.46 5.29 -5.84
CA VAL A 42 5.40 5.51 -7.29
C VAL A 42 5.29 6.99 -7.63
N GLY A 43 4.55 7.76 -6.82
CA GLY A 43 4.39 9.20 -7.02
C GLY A 43 3.09 9.76 -6.44
N LYS A 44 2.81 11.03 -6.75
CA LYS A 44 1.60 11.73 -6.34
C LYS A 44 0.87 12.43 -7.48
N GLN A 45 -0.42 12.64 -7.28
CA GLN A 45 -1.28 13.45 -8.13
C GLN A 45 -2.00 14.50 -7.27
N ILE A 46 -1.92 15.77 -7.67
CA ILE A 46 -2.62 16.87 -7.01
C ILE A 46 -4.08 16.90 -7.48
N VAL A 47 -5.01 16.96 -6.53
CA VAL A 47 -6.46 17.05 -6.71
C VAL A 47 -7.03 18.05 -5.68
N SER A 48 -8.24 17.83 -5.14
CA SER A 48 -8.73 18.51 -3.91
C SER A 48 -8.03 18.01 -2.63
N GLY A 49 -6.70 17.88 -2.69
CA GLY A 49 -5.86 17.09 -1.80
C GLY A 49 -4.73 16.44 -2.61
N CYS A 50 -4.24 15.29 -2.16
CA CYS A 50 -3.24 14.50 -2.89
C CYS A 50 -3.62 13.03 -2.95
N ASN A 51 -3.49 12.41 -4.11
CA ASN A 51 -3.40 10.96 -4.24
C ASN A 51 -1.94 10.55 -4.18
N TYR A 52 -1.62 9.51 -3.43
CA TYR A 52 -0.31 8.86 -3.34
C TYR A 52 -0.44 7.43 -3.84
N MET A 53 0.48 7.02 -4.73
CA MET A 53 0.49 5.66 -5.29
C MET A 53 1.69 4.88 -4.75
N PHE A 54 1.42 3.64 -4.34
CA PHE A 54 2.40 2.72 -3.79
C PHE A 54 2.31 1.36 -4.48
N VAL A 55 3.44 0.67 -4.52
CA VAL A 55 3.44 -0.80 -4.55
C VAL A 55 3.66 -1.27 -3.12
N CYS A 56 2.83 -2.20 -2.67
CA CYS A 56 2.88 -2.74 -1.32
C CYS A 56 2.96 -4.26 -1.34
N GLU A 57 3.70 -4.82 -0.40
CA GLU A 57 3.46 -6.18 0.06
C GLU A 57 2.21 -6.15 0.96
N GLN A 58 1.22 -6.98 0.62
CA GLN A 58 0.01 -7.18 1.40
C GLN A 58 0.08 -8.55 2.06
N VAL A 59 -0.10 -8.60 3.38
CA VAL A 59 -0.22 -9.85 4.13
C VAL A 59 -1.63 -9.92 4.72
N LEU A 60 -2.44 -10.88 4.27
CA LEU A 60 -3.80 -11.06 4.75
C LEU A 60 -3.80 -11.63 6.18
N SER A 61 -4.73 -11.17 7.01
CA SER A 61 -4.91 -11.66 8.38
C SER A 61 -5.71 -12.97 8.42
N THR A 62 -5.45 -13.91 7.50
CA THR A 62 -6.05 -15.24 7.45
C THR A 62 -5.19 -16.27 8.18
N VAL A 63 -5.71 -17.49 8.38
CA VAL A 63 -4.94 -18.60 8.97
C VAL A 63 -3.70 -18.93 8.13
N HIS A 64 -3.79 -18.78 6.82
CA HIS A 64 -2.71 -19.09 5.87
C HIS A 64 -1.74 -17.92 5.66
N LYS A 65 -2.11 -16.69 6.04
CA LYS A 65 -1.32 -15.47 5.86
C LYS A 65 -0.88 -15.26 4.42
N ASP A 66 -1.83 -15.40 3.50
CA ASP A 66 -1.57 -15.24 2.08
C ASP A 66 -0.96 -13.85 1.79
N THR A 67 0.08 -13.84 0.97
CA THR A 67 0.86 -12.65 0.66
C THR A 67 0.67 -12.29 -0.81
N HIS A 68 0.46 -11.01 -1.08
CA HIS A 68 0.25 -10.47 -2.41
C HIS A 68 1.13 -9.24 -2.62
N VAL A 69 1.45 -8.94 -3.87
CA VAL A 69 1.98 -7.61 -4.24
C VAL A 69 0.84 -6.81 -4.84
N VAL A 70 0.58 -5.62 -4.32
CA VAL A 70 -0.56 -4.80 -4.71
C VAL A 70 -0.13 -3.39 -5.11
N LYS A 71 -0.81 -2.80 -6.09
CA LYS A 71 -0.84 -1.36 -6.29
C LYS A 71 -1.87 -0.77 -5.35
N MET A 72 -1.46 0.17 -4.50
CA MET A 72 -2.35 0.87 -3.58
C MET A 72 -2.39 2.36 -3.92
N VAL A 73 -3.59 2.95 -3.89
CA VAL A 73 -3.77 4.40 -3.97
C VAL A 73 -4.36 4.88 -2.66
N VAL A 74 -3.68 5.83 -2.01
CA VAL A 74 -4.13 6.52 -0.80
C VAL A 74 -4.48 7.96 -1.16
N TYR A 75 -5.64 8.44 -0.72
CA TYR A 75 -6.03 9.83 -0.84
C TYR A 75 -5.90 10.54 0.49
N LYS A 76 -5.25 11.71 0.49
CA LYS A 76 -5.19 12.63 1.62
C LYS A 76 -5.90 13.94 1.23
N PRO A 77 -7.07 14.26 1.81
CA PRO A 77 -7.70 15.56 1.60
C PRO A 77 -6.89 16.68 2.25
N VAL A 78 -7.13 17.93 1.84
CA VAL A 78 -6.50 19.13 2.45
C VAL A 78 -6.77 19.21 3.95
N ALA A 79 -7.98 18.83 4.37
CA ALA A 79 -8.37 18.70 5.76
C ALA A 79 -9.13 17.38 5.95
N GLY A 80 -8.73 16.59 6.94
CA GLY A 80 -9.30 15.27 7.21
C GLY A 80 -8.26 14.17 7.21
N LYS A 81 -8.74 12.93 7.28
CA LYS A 81 -7.90 11.72 7.37
C LYS A 81 -7.62 11.15 5.98
N ALA A 82 -6.46 10.53 5.83
CA ALA A 82 -6.14 9.74 4.67
C ALA A 82 -7.01 8.47 4.59
N GLU A 83 -7.33 8.05 3.38
CA GLU A 83 -8.11 6.85 3.12
C GLU A 83 -7.55 6.07 1.92
N ILE A 84 -7.76 4.75 1.92
CA ILE A 84 -7.41 3.90 0.79
C ILE A 84 -8.50 4.05 -0.27
N LEU A 85 -8.13 4.53 -1.47
CA LEU A 85 -9.05 4.61 -2.60
C LEU A 85 -9.13 3.30 -3.37
N SER A 86 -8.00 2.64 -3.59
CA SER A 86 -7.97 1.38 -4.32
C SER A 86 -6.80 0.49 -3.91
N VAL A 87 -7.02 -0.81 -4.07
CA VAL A 87 -6.02 -1.88 -3.94
C VAL A 87 -6.22 -2.81 -5.12
N GLU A 88 -5.18 -2.97 -5.94
CA GLU A 88 -5.20 -3.83 -7.12
C GLU A 88 -4.06 -4.83 -7.03
N GLN A 89 -4.36 -6.13 -7.08
CA GLN A 89 -3.35 -7.18 -7.04
C GLN A 89 -2.52 -7.19 -8.32
N LEU A 90 -1.20 -7.21 -8.16
CA LEU A 90 -0.20 -7.38 -9.21
C LEU A 90 0.32 -8.81 -9.26
N LEU A 91 0.55 -9.41 -8.07
CA LEU A 91 1.00 -10.79 -7.86
C LEU A 91 0.23 -11.42 -6.71
#